data_AF-A0A971F334-F1
#
_entry.id   AF-A0A971F334-F1
#
_cell.length_a   1.000
_cell.length_b   1.000
_cell.length_c   1.000
_cell.angle_alpha   90.00
_cell.angle_beta   90.00
_cell.angle_gamma   90.00
#
_symmetry.space_group_name_H-M   'P 1'
#
loop_
_entity.id
_entity.type
_entity.pdbx_description
1 polymer ?
#
loop_
_entity_poly.entity_id
_entity_poly.type
_entity_poly.pdbx_seq_one_letter_code
_entity_poly.pdbx_strand_id
1 'polypeptide(L)'
;MAREALGKCPICGQDTQVTTIYCNDCGTKIEGHFSLCRFCRLTEEQKQFIETFVMCRGNIKEVEKRLGISYPTVRNRLEDAANALSLDQYGGFVEDEMSERRTEILDQLDNGAISVEDALNMLNNKN
;
A
#
# COMPACT_ATOMS: atom_id res chain seq x y z
N MET A 1 13.62 -7.12 -23.14
CA MET A 1 12.97 -6.74 -21.86
C MET A 1 13.47 -5.36 -21.49
N ALA A 2 12.59 -4.40 -21.26
CA ALA A 2 12.99 -3.08 -20.79
C ALA A 2 13.56 -3.22 -19.37
N ARG A 3 14.71 -2.60 -19.08
CA ARG A 3 15.25 -2.52 -17.72
C ARG A 3 14.69 -1.27 -17.07
N GLU A 4 14.03 -1.41 -15.94
CA GLU A 4 13.61 -0.26 -15.14
C GLU A 4 14.82 0.45 -14.55
N ALA A 5 14.68 1.77 -14.35
CA ALA A 5 15.65 2.54 -13.60
C ALA A 5 15.64 2.08 -12.13
N LEU A 6 16.83 1.83 -11.57
CA LEU A 6 16.96 1.41 -10.18
C LEU A 6 16.66 2.60 -9.25
N GLY A 7 15.53 2.59 -8.55
CA GLY A 7 15.16 3.61 -7.56
C GLY A 7 16.14 3.77 -6.40
N LYS A 8 16.78 2.67 -6.02
CA LYS A 8 17.72 2.58 -4.90
C LYS A 8 19.04 1.98 -5.38
N CYS A 9 20.13 2.43 -4.78
CA CYS A 9 21.46 1.87 -5.01
C CYS A 9 21.53 0.44 -4.44
N PRO A 10 21.85 -0.60 -5.23
CA PRO A 10 21.93 -1.99 -4.75
C PRO A 10 23.11 -2.23 -3.79
N ILE A 11 24.03 -1.26 -3.65
CA ILE A 11 25.20 -1.36 -2.77
C ILE A 11 24.94 -0.72 -1.39
N CYS A 12 24.28 0.43 -1.34
CA CYS A 12 24.12 1.19 -0.09
C CYS A 12 22.67 1.55 0.27
N GLY A 13 21.69 1.19 -0.57
CA GLY A 13 20.27 1.46 -0.32
C GLY A 13 19.84 2.93 -0.41
N GLN A 14 20.75 3.85 -0.77
CA GLN A 14 20.43 5.27 -0.96
C GLN A 14 19.67 5.52 -2.27
N ASP A 15 19.00 6.66 -2.37
CA ASP A 15 18.29 7.08 -3.60
C ASP A 15 19.26 7.27 -4.76
N THR A 16 18.84 6.88 -5.96
CA THR A 16 19.57 7.19 -7.19
C THR A 16 18.95 8.40 -7.90
N GLN A 17 19.69 8.96 -8.86
CA GLN A 17 19.25 10.04 -9.72
C GLN A 17 19.45 9.66 -11.19
N VAL A 18 18.59 10.19 -12.06
CA VAL A 18 18.78 10.09 -13.51
C VAL A 18 19.68 11.25 -13.93
N THR A 19 20.73 10.94 -14.69
CA THR A 19 21.68 11.95 -15.19
C THR A 19 21.49 12.30 -16.66
N THR A 20 20.79 11.45 -17.40
CA THR A 20 20.58 11.61 -18.84
C THR A 20 19.22 11.06 -19.25
N ILE A 21 18.46 11.85 -19.99
CA ILE A 21 17.22 11.44 -20.66
C ILE A 21 17.46 11.51 -22.16
N TYR A 22 17.11 10.44 -22.87
CA TYR A 22 17.29 10.35 -24.32
C TYR A 22 15.94 10.19 -25.01
N CYS A 23 15.65 11.05 -25.98
CA CYS A 23 14.48 10.94 -26.84
C CYS A 23 14.83 10.12 -28.09
N ASN A 24 14.20 8.95 -28.25
CA ASN A 24 14.45 8.09 -29.41
C ASN A 24 13.90 8.67 -30.72
N ASP A 25 12.90 9.56 -30.67
CA ASP A 25 12.25 10.11 -31.87
C ASP A 25 13.07 11.22 -32.53
N CYS A 26 13.65 12.13 -31.73
CA CYS A 26 14.40 13.29 -32.24
C CYS A 26 15.90 13.27 -31.90
N GLY A 27 16.37 12.22 -31.22
CA GLY A 27 17.78 12.08 -30.82
C GLY A 27 18.26 13.07 -29.77
N THR A 28 17.35 13.84 -29.15
CA THR A 28 17.72 14.83 -28.14
C THR A 28 18.23 14.15 -26.88
N LYS A 29 19.42 14.58 -26.43
CA LYS A 29 20.02 14.18 -25.15
C LYS A 29 19.87 15.34 -24.16
N ILE A 30 19.20 15.08 -23.05
CA ILE A 30 19.02 16.04 -21.96
C ILE A 30 19.88 15.58 -20.79
N GLU A 31 20.87 16.38 -20.42
CA GLU A 31 21.80 16.09 -19.31
C GLU A 31 21.49 17.00 -18.12
N GLY A 32 21.54 16.43 -16.91
CA GLY A 32 21.14 17.13 -15.70
C GLY A 32 21.12 16.21 -14.49
N HIS A 33 20.58 16.69 -13.38
CA HIS A 33 20.36 15.88 -12.19
C HIS A 33 18.85 15.81 -11.97
N PHE A 34 18.25 14.68 -12.30
CA PHE A 34 16.80 14.49 -12.25
C PHE A 34 16.47 13.51 -11.13
N SER A 35 15.49 13.87 -10.31
CA SER A 35 14.90 12.93 -9.36
C SER A 35 14.10 11.86 -10.11
N LEU A 36 14.18 10.63 -9.63
CA LEU A 36 13.29 9.57 -10.09
C LEU A 36 11.85 9.84 -9.65
N CYS A 37 10.90 9.30 -10.40
CA CYS A 37 9.48 9.36 -10.05
C CYS A 37 9.23 8.72 -8.68
N ARG A 38 8.18 9.14 -7.96
CA ARG A 38 7.83 8.61 -6.62
C ARG A 38 7.65 7.08 -6.64
N PHE A 39 6.99 6.56 -7.68
CA PHE A 39 6.76 5.13 -7.88
C PHE A 39 8.02 4.34 -8.21
N CYS A 40 9.02 4.99 -8.80
CA CYS A 40 10.27 4.36 -9.22
C CYS A 40 11.11 3.91 -8.01
N ARG A 41 10.81 4.43 -6.81
CA ARG A 41 11.49 4.13 -5.54
C ARG A 41 10.83 3.02 -4.73
N LEU A 42 9.65 2.56 -5.16
CA LEU A 42 8.91 1.50 -4.49
C LEU A 42 9.67 0.17 -4.57
N THR A 43 9.56 -0.61 -3.50
CA THR A 43 10.01 -2.00 -3.51
C THR A 43 9.14 -2.84 -4.44
N GLU A 44 9.65 -4.01 -4.85
CA GLU A 44 8.89 -4.93 -5.69
C GLU A 44 7.57 -5.36 -5.02
N GLU A 45 7.60 -5.61 -3.70
CA GLU A 45 6.39 -5.97 -2.94
C GLU A 45 5.37 -4.82 -2.92
N GLN A 46 5.82 -3.57 -2.76
CA GLN A 46 4.95 -2.40 -2.79
C GLN A 46 4.32 -2.20 -4.18
N LYS A 47 5.10 -2.39 -5.25
CA LYS A 47 4.58 -2.33 -6.64
C LYS A 47 3.50 -3.38 -6.87
N GLN A 48 3.78 -4.64 -6.52
CA GLN A 48 2.82 -5.75 -6.68
C GLN A 48 1.53 -5.52 -5.87
N PHE A 49 1.66 -4.98 -4.66
CA PHE A 49 0.51 -4.61 -3.85
C PHE A 49 -0.33 -3.51 -4.54
N ILE A 50 0.30 -2.43 -5.00
CA ILE A 50 -0.40 -1.33 -5.68
C ILE A 50 -1.08 -1.81 -6.97
N GLU A 51 -0.41 -2.63 -7.78
CA GLU A 51 -1.00 -3.24 -8.98
C GLU A 51 -2.24 -4.07 -8.63
N THR A 52 -2.16 -4.89 -7.60
CA THR A 52 -3.29 -5.70 -7.12
C THR A 52 -4.42 -4.81 -6.62
N PHE A 53 -4.10 -3.78 -5.84
CA PHE A 53 -5.06 -2.85 -5.29
C PHE A 53 -5.83 -2.10 -6.40
N VAL A 54 -5.12 -1.60 -7.41
CA VAL A 54 -5.72 -0.95 -8.59
C VAL A 54 -6.55 -1.94 -9.40
N MET A 55 -6.08 -3.17 -9.58
CA MET A 55 -6.82 -4.23 -10.28
C MET A 55 -8.15 -4.57 -9.56
N CYS A 56 -8.15 -4.53 -8.23
CA CYS A 56 -9.35 -4.68 -7.40
C CYS A 56 -10.13 -3.36 -7.23
N ARG A 57 -9.77 -2.28 -7.95
CA ARG A 57 -10.43 -0.96 -7.90
C ARG A 57 -10.52 -0.38 -6.49
N GLY A 58 -9.55 -0.70 -5.62
CA GLY A 58 -9.53 -0.30 -4.23
C GLY A 58 -10.47 -1.08 -3.29
N ASN A 59 -11.13 -2.15 -3.76
CA ASN A 59 -11.96 -3.00 -2.91
C ASN A 59 -11.11 -3.91 -2.02
N ILE A 60 -10.99 -3.55 -0.73
CA ILE A 60 -10.17 -4.25 0.26
C ILE A 60 -10.53 -5.75 0.37
N LYS A 61 -11.82 -6.10 0.35
CA LYS A 61 -12.26 -7.51 0.43
C LYS A 61 -11.84 -8.33 -0.79
N GLU A 62 -11.83 -7.73 -1.97
CA GLU A 62 -11.30 -8.40 -3.16
C GLU A 62 -9.77 -8.56 -3.09
N VAL A 63 -9.07 -7.56 -2.54
CA VAL A 63 -7.62 -7.64 -2.32
C VAL A 63 -7.27 -8.75 -1.32
N GLU A 64 -7.99 -8.86 -0.20
CA GLU A 64 -7.86 -9.96 0.76
C GLU A 64 -8.01 -11.31 0.09
N LYS A 65 -9.12 -11.50 -0.65
CA LYS A 65 -9.40 -12.76 -1.34
C LYS A 65 -8.33 -13.11 -2.37
N ARG A 66 -7.82 -12.12 -3.09
CA ARG A 66 -6.81 -12.31 -4.15
C ARG A 66 -5.42 -12.60 -3.57
N LEU A 67 -5.05 -11.92 -2.49
CA LEU A 67 -3.75 -12.09 -1.84
C LEU A 67 -3.74 -13.20 -0.78
N GLY A 68 -4.91 -13.68 -0.35
CA GLY A 68 -5.03 -14.69 0.70
C GLY A 68 -4.58 -14.19 2.07
N ILE A 69 -4.74 -12.90 2.34
CA ILE A 69 -4.31 -12.26 3.59
C ILE A 69 -5.50 -11.59 4.30
N SER A 70 -5.37 -11.38 5.61
CA SER A 70 -6.42 -10.77 6.43
C SER A 70 -6.60 -9.28 6.12
N TYR A 71 -7.79 -8.73 6.43
CA TYR A 71 -8.09 -7.30 6.32
C TYR A 71 -7.01 -6.41 6.95
N PRO A 72 -6.54 -6.66 8.21
CA PRO A 72 -5.49 -5.86 8.82
C PRO A 72 -4.18 -5.89 8.03
N THR A 73 -3.86 -7.02 7.40
CA THR A 73 -2.64 -7.14 6.58
C THR A 73 -2.74 -6.33 5.29
N VAL A 74 -3.92 -6.30 4.64
CA VAL A 74 -4.15 -5.45 3.46
C VAL A 74 -3.99 -3.97 3.83
N ARG A 75 -4.55 -3.55 4.95
CA ARG A 75 -4.44 -2.16 5.41
C ARG A 75 -3.00 -1.78 5.73
N ASN A 76 -2.28 -2.60 6.48
CA ASN A 76 -0.87 -2.36 6.78
C ASN A 76 -0.02 -2.21 5.49
N ARG A 77 -0.30 -3.01 4.46
CA ARG A 77 0.37 -2.88 3.15
C ARG A 77 -0.02 -1.60 2.41
N LEU A 78 -1.28 -1.17 2.53
CA LEU A 78 -1.74 0.09 1.95
C LEU A 78 -1.08 1.30 2.62
N GLU A 79 -0.96 1.27 3.94
CA GLU A 79 -0.24 2.30 4.71
C GLU A 79 1.25 2.31 4.38
N ASP A 80 1.92 1.15 4.31
CA ASP A 80 3.32 1.04 3.88
C ASP A 80 3.53 1.64 2.48
N ALA A 81 2.67 1.30 1.51
CA ALA A 81 2.72 1.85 0.17
C ALA A 81 2.47 3.38 0.14
N ALA A 82 1.51 3.87 0.93
CA ALA A 82 1.22 5.30 1.04
C ALA A 82 2.40 6.08 1.64
N ASN A 83 3.04 5.53 2.69
CA ASN A 83 4.22 6.09 3.34
C ASN A 83 5.42 6.11 2.37
N ALA A 84 5.64 5.02 1.63
CA ALA A 84 6.71 4.94 0.63
C ALA A 84 6.54 5.97 -0.49
N LEU A 85 5.29 6.33 -0.81
CA LEU A 85 4.98 7.39 -1.74
C LEU A 85 5.04 8.79 -1.10
N SER A 86 5.16 8.94 0.22
CA SER A 86 5.01 10.22 0.95
C SER A 86 3.65 10.88 0.72
N LEU A 87 2.59 10.06 0.73
CA LEU A 87 1.19 10.50 0.59
C LEU A 87 0.51 10.77 1.94
N ASP A 88 1.21 10.52 3.05
CA ASP A 88 0.82 10.80 4.43
C ASP A 88 0.35 12.26 4.66
N GLN A 89 0.93 13.20 3.93
CA GLN A 89 0.54 14.62 3.96
C GLN A 89 -0.82 14.95 3.31
N TYR A 90 -1.46 14.01 2.60
CA TYR A 90 -2.73 14.23 1.91
C TYR A 90 -3.97 13.83 2.73
N GLY A 91 -3.82 13.65 4.04
CA GLY A 91 -4.91 13.29 4.94
C GLY A 91 -5.01 11.78 5.07
N GLY A 92 -4.73 11.30 6.28
CA GLY A 92 -4.72 9.87 6.61
C GLY A 92 -6.05 9.20 6.33
N PHE A 93 -6.02 7.86 6.37
CA PHE A 93 -7.18 6.98 6.35
C PHE A 93 -8.09 7.23 7.58
N VAL A 94 -8.73 8.40 7.65
CA VAL A 94 -9.84 8.68 8.57
C VAL A 94 -11.10 8.11 7.94
N GLU A 95 -11.18 6.79 7.98
CA GLU A 95 -12.40 5.98 7.89
C GLU A 95 -11.89 4.54 7.95
N ASP A 96 -11.80 3.98 9.17
CA ASP A 96 -12.58 2.80 9.55
C ASP A 96 -12.10 2.14 10.88
N GLU A 97 -11.86 2.91 11.95
CA GLU A 97 -11.70 2.32 13.31
C GLU A 97 -12.92 1.44 13.67
N MET A 98 -14.08 1.76 13.10
CA MET A 98 -15.34 1.07 13.37
C MET A 98 -15.45 -0.30 12.68
N SER A 99 -14.94 -0.46 11.46
CA SER A 99 -14.89 -1.77 10.79
C SER A 99 -13.76 -2.64 11.33
N GLU A 100 -12.65 -2.06 11.78
CA GLU A 100 -11.61 -2.83 12.47
C GLU A 100 -12.11 -3.36 13.80
N ARG A 101 -12.72 -2.51 14.64
CA ARG A 101 -13.40 -2.97 15.87
C ARG A 101 -14.43 -4.04 15.56
N ARG A 102 -15.24 -3.86 14.50
CA ARG A 102 -16.26 -4.84 14.12
C ARG A 102 -15.64 -6.18 13.70
N THR A 103 -14.54 -6.15 12.96
CA THR A 103 -13.85 -7.36 12.48
C THR A 103 -13.19 -8.09 13.66
N GLU A 104 -12.52 -7.38 14.56
CA GLU A 104 -11.94 -7.96 15.78
C GLU A 104 -12.98 -8.58 16.71
N ILE A 105 -14.15 -7.96 16.85
CA ILE A 105 -15.25 -8.51 17.66
C ILE A 105 -15.76 -9.82 17.05
N LEU A 106 -15.88 -9.90 15.72
CA LEU A 106 -16.33 -11.12 15.04
C LEU A 106 -15.29 -12.25 15.13
N ASP A 107 -14.00 -11.94 15.01
CA ASP A 107 -12.93 -12.92 15.17
C ASP A 107 -12.83 -13.46 16.61
N GLN A 108 -13.05 -12.60 17.62
CA GLN A 108 -13.09 -13.04 19.02
C GLN A 108 -14.31 -13.93 19.30
N LEU A 109 -15.44 -13.71 18.64
CA LEU A 109 -16.63 -14.56 18.74
C LEU A 109 -16.38 -15.93 18.11
N ASP A 110 -15.77 -15.97 16.91
CA ASP A 110 -15.50 -17.21 16.18
C ASP A 110 -14.50 -18.12 16.93
N ASN A 111 -13.51 -17.52 17.59
CA ASN A 111 -12.53 -18.23 18.41
C ASN A 111 -13.03 -18.54 19.84
N GLY A 112 -14.27 -18.16 20.19
CA GLY A 112 -14.89 -18.42 21.49
C GLY A 112 -14.31 -17.61 22.66
N ALA A 113 -13.56 -16.54 22.37
CA ALA A 113 -12.99 -15.66 23.39
C ALA A 113 -14.02 -14.74 24.05
N ILE A 114 -15.14 -14.47 23.36
CA ILE A 114 -16.28 -13.69 23.86
C ILE A 114 -17.59 -14.42 23.58
N SER A 115 -18.63 -14.14 24.37
CA SER A 115 -19.97 -14.69 24.13
C SER A 115 -20.72 -13.91 23.04
N VAL A 116 -21.78 -14.52 22.49
CA VAL A 116 -22.68 -13.86 21.53
C VAL A 116 -23.28 -12.57 22.12
N GLU A 117 -23.57 -12.58 23.42
CA GLU A 117 -24.14 -11.43 24.14
C GLU A 117 -23.11 -10.29 24.27
N ASP A 118 -21.85 -10.63 24.56
CA ASP A 118 -20.74 -9.66 24.65
C ASP A 118 -20.45 -9.03 23.29
N ALA A 119 -20.42 -9.83 22.22
CA ALA A 119 -20.22 -9.34 20.86
C ALA A 119 -21.30 -8.33 20.45
N LEU A 120 -22.57 -8.61 20.77
CA LEU A 120 -23.69 -7.70 20.48
C LEU A 120 -23.58 -6.38 21.26
N ASN A 121 -23.14 -6.42 22.52
CA ASN A 121 -22.90 -5.22 23.32
C ASN A 121 -21.75 -4.38 22.76
N MET A 122 -20.65 -5.01 22.35
CA MET A 122 -19.48 -4.33 21.78
C MET A 122 -19.77 -3.69 20.42
N LEU A 123 -20.69 -4.27 19.63
CA LEU A 123 -21.13 -3.74 18.34
C LEU A 123 -22.18 -2.63 18.44
N ASN A 124 -23.05 -2.67 19.45
CA ASN A 124 -24.13 -1.69 19.63
C ASN A 124 -23.71 -0.44 20.41
N ASN A 125 -22.57 -0.45 21.09
CA ASN A 125 -22.10 0.71 21.85
C ASN A 125 -21.53 1.78 20.88
N LYS A 126 -22.43 2.59 20.32
CA LYS A 126 -22.09 3.88 19.68
C LYS A 126 -21.55 4.81 20.76
N ASN A 127 -20.24 4.98 20.80
CA ASN A 127 -19.64 6.28 21.14
C ASN A 127 -19.25 6.93 19.81
#